data_AF-A0A6N9BIL9-F1
#
_entry.id   AF-A0A6N9BIL9-F1
#
_cell.length_a   1.000
_cell.length_b   1.000
_cell.length_c   1.000
_cell.angle_alpha   90.00
_cell.angle_beta   90.00
_cell.angle_gamma   90.00
#
_symmetry.space_group_name_H-M   'P 1'
#
loop_
_entity.id
_entity.type
_entity.pdbx_description
1 polymer ?
#
loop_
_entity_poly.entity_id
_entity_poly.type
_entity_poly.pdbx_seq_one_letter_code
_entity_poly.pdbx_strand_id
1 'polypeptide(L)'
;MLSGSEKNTIYRRGGGGLEYANEAVLTPGAILTMPADAAHVAECLGEEPAIGLHVYGGDVLGVERSMWDPETLEEHPLTWDHYEIMAQKASGAEKPPLT
;
A
#
# COMPACT_ATOMS: atom_id res chain seq x y z
N MET A 1 11.46 -4.82 -7.43
CA MET A 1 11.03 -3.91 -8.51
C MET A 1 11.64 -4.35 -9.84
N LEU A 2 10.82 -4.53 -10.88
CA LEU A 2 11.27 -4.99 -12.20
C LEU A 2 11.62 -3.82 -13.13
N SER A 3 10.72 -2.84 -13.26
CA SER A 3 10.91 -1.62 -14.08
C SER A 3 10.12 -0.45 -13.52
N GLY A 4 10.52 0.79 -13.84
CA GLY A 4 9.90 2.01 -13.29
C GLY A 4 10.37 2.31 -11.87
N SER A 5 9.61 3.15 -11.15
CA SER A 5 9.89 3.54 -9.77
C SER A 5 8.61 3.53 -8.94
N GLU A 6 8.64 2.93 -7.75
CA GLU A 6 7.48 2.84 -6.85
C GLU A 6 7.84 3.36 -5.47
N LYS A 7 7.07 4.31 -4.95
CA LYS A 7 7.15 4.77 -3.57
C LYS A 7 6.21 3.95 -2.71
N ASN A 8 6.72 3.45 -1.60
CA ASN A 8 5.97 2.72 -0.59
C ASN A 8 5.94 3.57 0.69
N THR A 9 4.76 4.08 1.04
CA THR A 9 4.52 4.76 2.31
C THR A 9 4.01 3.73 3.31
N ILE A 10 4.79 3.42 4.34
CA ILE A 10 4.58 2.27 5.23
C ILE A 10 4.06 2.75 6.59
N TYR A 11 3.03 2.06 7.07
CA TYR A 11 2.39 2.26 8.36
C TYR A 11 2.51 1.00 9.20
N ARG A 12 2.57 1.17 10.52
CA ARG A 12 2.42 0.08 11.48
C ARG A 12 1.02 0.12 12.08
N ARG A 13 0.38 -1.04 12.20
CA ARG A 13 -0.88 -1.19 12.95
C ARG A 13 -0.59 -1.10 14.45
N GLY A 14 -1.30 -0.24 15.17
CA GLY A 14 -1.11 -0.06 16.61
C GLY A 14 -2.20 0.79 17.25
N GLY A 15 -2.51 0.55 18.53
CA GLY A 15 -3.40 1.43 19.31
C GLY A 15 -4.83 1.60 18.81
N GLY A 16 -5.30 0.77 17.87
CA GLY A 16 -6.62 0.91 17.22
C GLY A 16 -6.61 1.65 15.88
N GLY A 17 -5.43 1.94 15.30
CA GLY A 17 -5.32 2.61 14.00
C GLY A 17 -3.97 2.39 13.31
N LEU A 18 -3.64 3.30 12.40
CA LEU A 18 -2.39 3.34 11.67
C LEU A 18 -1.45 4.42 12.23
N GLU A 19 -0.18 4.07 12.35
CA GLU A 19 0.90 5.00 12.66
C GLU A 19 1.89 5.01 11.49
N TYR A 20 2.24 6.18 10.98
CA TYR A 20 3.30 6.30 9.96
C TYR A 20 4.61 5.72 10.52
N ALA A 21 5.26 4.87 9.73
CA ALA A 21 6.52 4.22 10.12
C ALA A 21 7.71 4.70 9.28
N ASN A 22 7.58 4.67 7.96
CA ASN A 22 8.69 4.88 7.03
C ASN A 22 8.19 5.14 5.61
N GLU A 23 9.07 5.67 4.76
CA GLU A 23 8.93 5.62 3.30
C GLU A 23 10.11 4.88 2.65
N ALA A 24 9.83 4.14 1.58
CA ALA A 24 10.83 3.50 0.73
C ALA A 24 10.54 3.74 -0.77
N VAL A 25 11.54 4.19 -1.52
CA VAL A 25 11.47 4.31 -2.98
C VAL A 25 12.20 3.12 -3.62
N LEU A 26 11.49 2.36 -4.44
CA LEU A 26 11.97 1.15 -5.10
C LEU A 26 12.29 1.43 -6.57
N THR A 27 13.53 1.20 -6.97
CA THR A 27 14.02 1.26 -8.35
C THR A 27 14.37 -0.15 -8.85
N PRO A 28 14.60 -0.38 -10.16
CA PRO A 28 14.82 -1.72 -10.70
C PRO A 28 15.92 -2.50 -9.95
N GLY A 29 15.61 -3.73 -9.54
CA GLY A 29 16.47 -4.57 -8.71
C GLY A 29 16.27 -4.41 -7.20
N ALA A 30 15.57 -3.37 -6.72
CA ALA A 30 15.25 -3.20 -5.31
C ALA A 30 14.31 -4.30 -4.80
N ILE A 31 14.50 -4.70 -3.54
CA ILE A 31 13.68 -5.66 -2.81
C ILE A 31 13.22 -4.99 -1.52
N LEU A 32 11.91 -5.01 -1.28
CA LEU A 32 11.29 -4.58 -0.02
C LEU A 32 10.65 -5.80 0.66
N THR A 33 10.92 -5.96 1.94
CA THR A 33 10.27 -6.97 2.79
C THR A 33 9.28 -6.29 3.71
N MET A 34 8.06 -6.84 3.83
CA MET A 34 6.99 -6.22 4.60
C MET A 34 6.76 -6.96 5.92
N PRO A 35 6.79 -6.28 7.08
CA PRO A 35 6.39 -6.86 8.36
C PRO A 35 4.93 -7.31 8.36
N ALA A 36 4.59 -8.28 9.21
CA ALA A 36 3.23 -8.84 9.30
C ALA A 36 2.17 -7.83 9.80
N ASP A 37 2.60 -6.82 10.55
CA ASP A 37 1.77 -5.76 11.12
C ASP A 37 1.78 -4.47 10.30
N ALA A 38 2.38 -4.49 9.11
CA ALA A 38 2.46 -3.33 8.24
C ALA A 38 1.26 -3.19 7.31
N ALA A 39 0.85 -1.95 7.08
CA ALA A 39 0.02 -1.53 5.96
C ALA A 39 0.83 -0.55 5.11
N HIS A 40 0.53 -0.39 3.82
CA HIS A 40 1.23 0.59 3.00
C HIS A 40 0.36 1.15 1.89
N VAL A 41 0.79 2.29 1.36
CA VAL A 41 0.33 2.84 0.08
C VAL A 41 1.48 2.71 -0.91
N ALA A 42 1.21 2.13 -2.08
CA ALA A 42 2.16 1.98 -3.17
C ALA A 42 1.80 2.95 -4.30
N GLU A 43 2.75 3.82 -4.68
CA GLU A 43 2.56 4.90 -5.65
C GLU A 43 3.57 4.78 -6.78
N CYS A 44 3.12 4.86 -8.04
CA CYS A 44 4.01 4.96 -9.19
C CYS A 44 4.66 6.36 -9.24
N LEU A 45 5.99 6.42 -9.18
CA LEU A 45 6.75 7.66 -9.29
C LEU A 45 7.21 7.86 -10.73
N GLY A 46 6.36 8.50 -11.54
CA GLY A 46 6.70 8.90 -12.91
C GLY A 46 5.56 8.73 -13.89
N GLU A 47 5.82 9.11 -15.14
CA GLU A 47 4.86 8.96 -16.24
C GLU A 47 4.90 7.56 -16.86
N GLU A 48 5.97 6.80 -16.61
CA GLU A 48 6.13 5.42 -17.06
C GLU A 48 5.62 4.42 -16.02
N PRO A 49 4.97 3.32 -16.44
CA PRO A 49 4.48 2.31 -15.51
C PRO A 49 5.55 1.69 -14.60
N ALA A 50 5.24 1.62 -13.31
CA ALA A 50 5.94 0.81 -12.33
C ALA A 50 5.50 -0.66 -12.41
N ILE A 51 6.44 -1.60 -12.53
CA ILE A 51 6.15 -3.03 -12.56
C ILE A 51 6.87 -3.74 -11.40
N GLY A 52 6.10 -4.22 -10.44
CA GLY A 52 6.55 -5.00 -9.29
C GLY A 52 6.30 -6.50 -9.45
N LEU A 53 7.16 -7.33 -8.86
CA LEU A 53 6.90 -8.76 -8.66
C LEU A 53 6.66 -8.99 -7.16
N HIS A 54 5.45 -9.43 -6.82
CA HIS A 54 5.05 -9.66 -5.43
C HIS A 54 5.12 -11.15 -5.12
N VAL A 55 5.83 -11.50 -4.05
CA VAL A 55 5.91 -12.87 -3.53
C VAL A 55 5.26 -12.89 -2.16
N TYR A 56 4.19 -13.67 -2.03
CA TYR A 56 3.45 -13.85 -0.78
C TYR A 56 3.73 -15.24 -0.20
N GLY A 57 3.77 -15.35 1.13
CA GLY A 57 3.99 -16.61 1.84
C GLY A 57 2.78 -17.58 1.83
N GLY A 58 1.74 -17.29 1.06
CA GLY A 58 0.50 -18.05 0.97
C GLY A 58 -0.39 -17.53 -0.17
N ASP A 59 -1.60 -18.06 -0.27
CA ASP A 59 -2.60 -17.61 -1.25
C ASP A 59 -3.15 -16.23 -0.84
N VAL A 60 -2.61 -15.17 -1.41
CA VAL A 60 -2.99 -13.78 -1.10
C VAL A 60 -4.45 -13.45 -1.48
N LEU A 61 -5.05 -14.20 -2.41
CA LEU A 61 -6.44 -13.99 -2.83
C LEU A 61 -7.43 -14.76 -1.95
N GLY A 62 -6.97 -15.83 -1.29
CA GLY A 62 -7.76 -16.68 -0.40
C GLY A 62 -7.75 -16.29 1.08
N VAL A 63 -7.06 -15.21 1.46
CA VAL A 63 -6.95 -14.75 2.85
C VAL A 63 -7.76 -13.48 3.11
N GLU A 64 -8.35 -13.39 4.30
CA GLU A 64 -8.97 -12.16 4.79
C GLU A 64 -7.90 -11.08 4.95
N ARG A 65 -8.18 -9.90 4.41
CA ARG A 65 -7.29 -8.74 4.46
C ARG A 65 -8.09 -7.50 4.83
N SER A 66 -7.39 -6.53 5.41
CA SER A 66 -7.94 -5.22 5.72
C SER A 66 -7.41 -4.18 4.74
N MET A 67 -8.18 -3.11 4.59
CA MET A 67 -7.80 -1.89 3.93
C MET A 67 -8.29 -0.70 4.77
N TRP A 68 -7.76 0.49 4.51
CA TRP A 68 -8.12 1.68 5.27
C TRP A 68 -8.63 2.75 4.32
N ASP A 69 -9.69 3.45 4.71
CA ASP A 69 -10.14 4.63 3.97
C ASP A 69 -9.03 5.69 4.02
N PRO A 70 -8.56 6.19 2.86
CA PRO A 70 -7.42 7.11 2.80
C PRO A 70 -7.74 8.51 3.37
N GLU A 71 -9.01 8.84 3.61
CA GLU A 71 -9.43 10.13 4.16
C GLU A 71 -9.71 10.01 5.67
N THR A 72 -10.40 8.95 6.09
CA THR A 72 -10.86 8.78 7.48
C THR A 72 -9.96 7.88 8.33
N LEU A 73 -9.12 7.06 7.71
CA LEU A 73 -8.33 5.99 8.35
C LEU A 73 -9.17 4.90 9.04
N GLU A 74 -10.46 4.81 8.72
CA GLU A 74 -11.30 3.71 9.19
C GLU A 74 -10.90 2.39 8.52
N GLU A 75 -10.81 1.32 9.30
CA GLU A 75 -10.47 0.00 8.82
C GLU A 75 -11.69 -0.70 8.24
N HIS A 76 -11.54 -1.28 7.05
CA HIS A 76 -12.57 -2.07 6.37
C HIS A 76 -12.00 -3.40 5.87
N PRO A 77 -12.83 -4.46 5.75
CA PRO A 77 -12.45 -5.66 5.02
C PRO A 77 -12.15 -5.33 3.54
N LEU A 78 -11.14 -5.99 2.97
CA LEU A 78 -10.83 -5.91 1.56
C LEU A 78 -11.90 -6.67 0.76
N THR A 79 -12.90 -5.92 0.30
CA THR A 79 -13.88 -6.35 -0.69
C THR A 79 -13.60 -5.63 -2.01
N TRP A 80 -14.11 -6.16 -3.12
CA TRP A 80 -13.95 -5.49 -4.42
C TRP A 80 -14.59 -4.11 -4.46
N ASP A 81 -15.76 -3.94 -3.82
CA ASP A 81 -16.46 -2.65 -3.77
C ASP A 81 -15.67 -1.60 -2.98
N HIS A 82 -15.10 -1.97 -1.82
CA HIS A 82 -14.23 -1.06 -1.07
C HIS A 82 -12.94 -0.77 -1.81
N TYR A 83 -12.33 -1.79 -2.42
CA TYR A 83 -11.08 -1.65 -3.17
C TYR A 83 -11.19 -0.61 -4.27
N GLU A 84 -12.20 -0.71 -5.14
CA GLU A 84 -12.38 0.21 -6.26
C GLU A 84 -12.55 1.65 -5.77
N ILE A 85 -13.42 1.87 -4.77
CA ILE A 85 -13.71 3.21 -4.25
C ILE A 85 -12.47 3.83 -3.59
N MET A 86 -11.80 3.08 -2.71
CA MET A 86 -10.66 3.63 -1.96
C MET A 86 -9.42 3.79 -2.85
N ALA A 87 -9.22 2.94 -3.86
CA ALA A 87 -8.14 3.09 -4.83
C ALA A 87 -8.29 4.38 -5.65
N GLN A 88 -9.53 4.72 -6.06
CA GLN A 88 -9.81 5.99 -6.74
C GLN A 88 -9.56 7.20 -5.83
N LYS A 89 -10.02 7.14 -4.57
CA LYS A 89 -9.74 8.19 -3.58
C LYS A 89 -8.23 8.39 -3.37
N ALA A 90 -7.50 7.30 -3.14
CA ALA A 90 -6.06 7.34 -2.93
C ALA A 90 -5.30 7.89 -4.15
N SER A 91 -5.73 7.53 -5.37
CA SER A 91 -5.13 8.02 -6.61
C SER A 91 -5.40 9.51 -6.86
N GLY A 92 -6.49 10.05 -6.32
CA GLY A 92 -6.82 11.48 -6.40
C GLY A 92 -6.22 12.32 -5.27
N ALA A 93 -5.61 11.70 -4.25
CA ALA A 93 -5.02 12.41 -3.13
C ALA A 93 -3.66 13.01 -3.52
N GLU A 94 -3.35 14.20 -2.99
CA GLU A 94 -2.05 14.85 -3.21
C GLU A 94 -0.89 14.07 -2.55
N LYS A 95 -1.18 13.43 -1.41
CA LYS A 95 -0.22 12.68 -0.62
C LYS A 95 -0.90 11.54 0.14
N PRO A 96 -0.14 10.51 0.53
CA PRO A 96 -0.67 9.43 1.34
C PRO A 96 -1.00 9.93 2.76
N PRO A 97 -1.89 9.23 3.48
CA PRO A 97 -2.33 9.66 4.81
C PRO A 97 -1.17 9.83 5.81
N LEU A 98 -1.32 10.72 6.79
CA LEU A 98 -0.32 10.91 7.87
C LEU A 98 1.10 11.31 7.42
N THR A 99 1.29 11.74 6.17
CA THR A 99 2.55 12.30 5.64
C THR A 99 2.45 13.78 5.31
#